data_AF-A0AAV4J0C3-F1
#
_entry.id   AF-A0AAV4J0C3-F1
#
_cell.length_a   1.000
_cell.length_b   1.000
_cell.length_c   1.000
_cell.angle_alpha   90.00
_cell.angle_beta   90.00
_cell.angle_gamma   90.00
#
_symmetry.space_group_name_H-M   'P 1'
#
loop_
_entity.id
_entity.type
_entity.pdbx_description
1 polymer ?
#
loop_
_entity_poly.entity_id
_entity_poly.type
_entity_poly.pdbx_seq_one_letter_code
_entity_poly.pdbx_strand_id
1 'polypeptide(L)'
;MPEFTKQFNDATRERGSEPVPVAITVYDDRSFTFKLFTAPASYKLMQAAKIQKGSENAKTNKVATITKKQLEEIAEYKLVDMNTDDVEAAMRTIAGTAKNMGILIEGVDNVEAEKAAAKEAAKANAAAEAAEAALEAAAAEAAENKDASVEVETTAQSSDDKESEGEDK
;
A
#
# COMPACT_ATOMS: atom_id res chain seq x y z
N MET A 1 41.46 -3.46 17.65
CA MET A 1 40.28 -3.91 16.87
C MET A 1 39.64 -5.23 17.32
N PRO A 2 40.33 -6.26 17.87
CA PRO A 2 39.64 -7.48 18.34
C PRO A 2 38.85 -7.31 19.65
N GLU A 3 39.11 -6.25 20.42
CA GLU A 3 38.47 -6.02 21.72
C GLU A 3 37.01 -5.55 21.59
N PHE A 4 36.76 -4.57 20.72
CA PHE A 4 35.40 -4.08 20.44
C PHE A 4 34.51 -5.18 19.83
N THR A 5 35.02 -5.91 18.83
CA THR A 5 34.21 -6.92 18.14
C THR A 5 33.79 -8.06 19.07
N LYS A 6 34.64 -8.44 20.03
CA LYS A 6 34.28 -9.41 21.08
C LYS A 6 33.22 -8.86 22.02
N GLN A 7 33.48 -7.70 22.63
CA GLN A 7 32.56 -7.08 23.59
C GLN A 7 31.19 -6.77 22.98
N PHE A 8 31.15 -6.31 21.73
CA PHE A 8 29.91 -6.07 20.99
C PHE A 8 29.16 -7.37 20.76
N ASN A 9 29.82 -8.39 20.18
CA ASN A 9 29.18 -9.67 19.88
C ASN A 9 28.62 -10.32 21.14
N ASP A 10 29.37 -10.31 22.25
CA ASP A 10 28.95 -10.86 23.55
C ASP A 10 27.71 -10.15 24.09
N ALA A 11 27.67 -8.81 24.02
CA ALA A 11 26.53 -8.01 24.47
C ALA A 11 25.29 -8.13 23.57
N THR A 12 25.45 -8.48 22.29
CA THR A 12 24.33 -8.64 21.34
C THR A 12 23.90 -10.10 21.09
N ARG A 13 24.51 -11.09 21.75
CA ARG A 13 24.19 -12.52 21.52
C ARG A 13 22.70 -12.83 21.64
N GLU A 14 22.02 -12.20 22.58
CA GLU A 14 20.59 -12.42 22.84
C GLU A 14 19.68 -11.69 21.85
N ARG A 15 20.17 -10.65 21.17
CA ARG A 15 19.39 -9.82 20.24
C ARG A 15 19.34 -10.39 18.81
N GLY A 16 20.07 -11.46 18.54
CA GLY A 16 20.02 -12.20 17.26
C GLY A 16 20.32 -11.32 16.04
N SER A 17 19.40 -11.30 15.07
CA SER A 17 19.55 -10.57 13.80
C SER A 17 18.90 -9.18 13.78
N GLU A 18 18.52 -8.64 14.93
CA GLU A 18 17.95 -7.29 15.02
C GLU A 18 19.05 -6.22 14.83
N PRO A 19 18.84 -5.18 13.99
CA PRO A 19 19.79 -4.08 13.85
C PRO A 19 19.90 -3.29 15.15
N VAL A 20 21.08 -3.33 15.77
CA VAL A 20 21.40 -2.62 17.02
C VAL A 20 22.28 -1.40 16.71
N PRO A 21 21.81 -0.16 16.93
CA PRO A 21 22.64 1.02 16.80
C PRO A 21 23.65 1.11 17.95
N VAL A 22 24.87 1.54 17.65
CA VAL A 22 25.95 1.71 18.64
C VAL A 22 26.55 3.10 18.53
N ALA A 23 26.62 3.82 19.65
CA ALA A 23 27.47 5.00 19.76
C ALA A 23 28.78 4.61 20.42
N ILE A 24 29.89 4.89 19.74
CA ILE A 24 31.26 4.66 20.22
C ILE A 24 31.89 6.02 20.49
N THR A 25 32.36 6.22 21.71
CA THR A 25 33.19 7.38 22.09
C THR A 25 34.63 6.92 22.19
N VAL A 26 35.53 7.57 21.44
CA VAL A 26 36.97 7.27 21.43
C VAL A 26 37.70 8.43 22.11
N TYR A 27 38.59 8.11 23.05
CA TYR A 27 39.38 9.09 23.80
C TYR A 27 40.83 9.15 23.27
N ASP A 28 41.56 10.21 23.60
CA ASP A 28 42.93 10.45 23.12
C ASP A 28 43.94 9.40 23.60
N ASP A 29 43.67 8.74 24.72
CA ASP A 29 44.45 7.63 25.27
C ASP A 29 44.20 6.30 24.54
N ARG A 30 43.44 6.32 23.44
CA ARG A 30 42.99 5.15 22.66
C ARG A 30 42.05 4.22 23.44
N SER A 31 41.53 4.66 24.58
CA SER A 31 40.41 3.99 25.23
C SER A 31 39.11 4.29 24.49
N PHE A 32 38.11 3.42 24.67
CA PHE A 32 36.79 3.58 24.07
C PHE A 32 35.70 3.20 25.06
N THR A 33 34.58 3.89 24.99
CA THR A 33 33.32 3.48 25.63
C THR A 33 32.26 3.34 24.54
N PHE A 34 31.36 2.37 24.68
CA PHE A 34 30.25 2.22 23.75
C PHE A 34 28.93 2.07 24.49
N LYS A 35 27.86 2.59 23.89
CA LYS A 35 26.48 2.42 24.36
C LYS A 35 25.67 1.74 23.27
N LEU A 36 24.96 0.68 23.65
CA LEU A 36 24.03 -0.03 22.77
C LEU A 36 22.65 0.59 22.93
N PHE A 37 22.11 1.11 21.84
CA PHE A 37 20.71 1.52 21.80
C PHE A 37 19.83 0.31 21.50
N THR A 38 18.55 0.41 21.82
CA THR A 38 17.55 -0.51 21.29
C THR A 38 17.34 -0.30 19.79
N ALA A 39 16.75 -1.30 19.16
CA ALA A 39 16.46 -1.29 17.73
C ALA A 39 15.69 -0.03 17.28
N PRO A 40 15.85 0.40 16.02
CA PRO A 40 15.08 1.49 15.47
C PRO A 40 13.58 1.25 15.60
N ALA A 41 12.82 2.30 15.94
CA ALA A 41 11.36 2.23 16.04
C ALA A 41 10.72 1.67 14.75
N SER A 42 11.24 2.08 13.59
CA SER A 42 10.81 1.57 12.28
C SER A 42 10.90 0.05 12.18
N TYR A 43 12.00 -0.55 12.65
CA TYR A 43 12.20 -2.00 12.59
C TYR A 43 11.24 -2.76 13.50
N LYS A 44 11.04 -2.28 14.73
CA LYS A 44 10.07 -2.87 15.66
C LYS A 44 8.62 -2.74 15.15
N LEU A 45 8.27 -1.59 14.58
CA LEU A 45 6.96 -1.37 13.97
C LEU A 45 6.73 -2.30 12.76
N MET A 46 7.75 -2.51 11.92
CA MET A 46 7.68 -3.46 10.80
C MET A 46 7.50 -4.90 11.28
N GLN A 47 8.18 -5.31 12.35
CA GLN A 47 8.00 -6.63 12.96
C GLN A 47 6.60 -6.81 13.55
N ALA A 48 6.08 -5.82 14.28
CA ALA A 48 4.74 -5.86 14.85
C ALA A 48 3.64 -5.91 13.78
N ALA A 49 3.86 -5.18 12.67
CA ALA A 49 2.98 -5.17 11.50
C ALA A 49 3.21 -6.34 10.53
N LYS A 50 4.25 -7.16 10.74
CA LYS A 50 4.67 -8.28 9.88
C LYS A 50 4.92 -7.88 8.42
N ILE A 51 5.47 -6.70 8.19
CA ILE A 51 5.82 -6.18 6.86
C ILE A 51 7.35 -6.09 6.69
N GLN A 52 7.83 -6.21 5.45
CA GLN A 52 9.27 -6.10 5.15
C GLN A 52 9.71 -4.71 4.69
N LYS A 53 8.80 -3.94 4.09
CA LYS A 53 9.06 -2.60 3.55
C LYS A 53 7.95 -1.65 4.00
N GLY A 54 8.33 -0.43 4.37
CA GLY A 54 7.38 0.66 4.62
C GLY A 54 6.76 1.21 3.33
N SER A 55 5.78 2.11 3.48
CA SER A 55 5.15 2.79 2.35
C SER A 55 6.13 3.72 1.63
N GLU A 56 6.14 3.68 0.30
CA GLU A 56 6.88 4.64 -0.53
C GLU A 56 6.25 6.04 -0.46
N ASN A 57 4.93 6.11 -0.23
CA ASN A 57 4.18 7.35 -0.12
C ASN A 57 3.13 7.20 1.00
N ALA A 58 3.52 7.49 2.25
CA ALA A 58 2.68 7.27 3.42
C ALA A 58 1.35 8.06 3.45
N LYS A 59 1.25 9.13 2.66
CA LYS A 59 0.01 9.91 2.49
C LYS A 59 -1.03 9.17 1.64
N THR A 60 -0.58 8.43 0.63
CA THR A 60 -1.44 7.76 -0.35
C THR A 60 -1.61 6.29 -0.05
N ASN A 61 -0.51 5.59 0.26
CA ASN A 61 -0.50 4.14 0.45
C ASN A 61 -0.35 3.80 1.92
N LYS A 62 -1.39 3.19 2.49
CA LYS A 62 -1.36 2.59 3.83
C LYS A 62 -1.03 1.11 3.69
N VAL A 63 0.00 0.66 4.41
CA VAL A 63 0.61 -0.67 4.21
C VAL A 63 0.23 -1.67 5.28
N ALA A 64 -0.08 -1.21 6.49
CA ALA A 64 -0.46 -2.07 7.61
C ALA A 64 -1.22 -1.29 8.69
N THR A 65 -1.82 -2.02 9.60
CA THR A 65 -2.46 -1.49 10.79
C THR A 65 -1.91 -2.19 12.03
N ILE A 66 -1.69 -1.45 13.12
CA ILE A 66 -1.29 -1.99 14.41
C ILE A 66 -2.27 -1.57 15.51
N THR A 67 -2.37 -2.40 16.53
CA THR A 67 -3.21 -2.11 17.70
C THR A 67 -2.51 -1.16 18.67
N LYS A 68 -3.27 -0.46 19.51
CA LYS A 68 -2.70 0.40 20.56
C LYS A 68 -1.80 -0.37 21.54
N LYS A 69 -2.14 -1.63 21.85
CA LYS A 69 -1.35 -2.48 22.76
C LYS A 69 0.07 -2.74 22.22
N GLN A 70 0.17 -3.02 20.92
CA GLN A 70 1.49 -3.21 20.28
C GLN A 70 2.30 -1.91 20.27
N LEU A 71 1.64 -0.75 20.14
CA LEU A 71 2.30 0.54 20.25
C LEU A 71 2.85 0.78 21.66
N GLU A 72 2.07 0.44 22.70
CA GLU A 72 2.47 0.54 24.11
C GLU A 72 3.70 -0.34 24.39
N GLU A 73 3.69 -1.62 23.97
CA GLU A 73 4.82 -2.53 24.14
C GLU A 73 6.10 -2.01 23.45
N ILE A 74 5.98 -1.44 22.24
CA ILE A 74 7.12 -0.86 21.52
C ILE A 74 7.63 0.41 22.23
N ALA A 75 6.72 1.24 22.75
CA ALA A 75 7.06 2.46 23.46
C ALA A 75 7.80 2.16 24.77
N GLU A 76 7.32 1.18 25.56
CA GLU A 76 7.97 0.73 26.79
C GLU A 76 9.37 0.17 26.51
N TYR A 77 9.52 -0.65 25.48
CA TYR A 77 10.82 -1.18 25.08
C TYR A 77 11.79 -0.07 24.67
N LYS A 78 11.30 0.96 23.97
CA LYS A 78 12.13 2.05 23.45
C LYS A 78 12.40 3.16 24.48
N LEU A 79 11.64 3.20 25.58
CA LEU A 79 11.65 4.27 26.59
C LEU A 79 13.07 4.57 27.11
N VAL A 80 13.89 3.54 27.31
CA VAL A 80 15.28 3.67 27.81
C VAL A 80 16.19 4.50 26.92
N ASP A 81 15.85 4.65 25.63
CA ASP A 81 16.61 5.46 24.68
C ASP A 81 15.96 6.81 24.37
N MET A 82 14.78 7.07 24.93
CA MET A 82 14.03 8.28 24.68
C MET A 82 14.34 9.35 25.73
N ASN A 83 14.09 10.61 25.37
CA ASN A 83 14.27 11.73 26.29
C ASN A 83 13.01 12.00 27.13
N THR A 84 12.23 10.97 27.43
CA THR A 84 10.94 11.14 28.10
C THR A 84 10.67 9.97 29.02
N ASP A 85 10.21 10.29 30.23
CA ASP A 85 9.87 9.32 31.27
C ASP A 85 8.38 8.87 31.20
N ASP A 86 7.56 9.55 30.40
CA ASP A 86 6.14 9.26 30.22
C ASP A 86 5.90 8.34 29.00
N VAL A 87 5.25 7.21 29.26
CA VAL A 87 4.85 6.22 28.25
C VAL A 87 3.91 6.83 27.21
N GLU A 88 3.03 7.77 27.59
CA GLU A 88 2.13 8.40 26.61
C GLU A 88 2.86 9.29 25.62
N ALA A 89 3.83 10.07 26.09
CA ALA A 89 4.66 10.87 25.22
C ALA A 89 5.53 9.98 24.30
N ALA A 90 6.05 8.88 24.83
CA ALA A 90 6.76 7.88 24.02
C ALA A 90 5.85 7.29 22.93
N MET A 91 4.61 6.90 23.27
CA MET A 91 3.61 6.45 22.31
C MET A 91 3.36 7.46 21.18
N ARG A 92 3.25 8.76 21.50
CA ARG A 92 3.04 9.82 20.50
C ARG A 92 4.21 9.91 19.50
N THR A 93 5.44 9.79 19.98
CA THR A 93 6.62 9.79 19.10
C THR A 93 6.67 8.56 18.18
N ILE A 94 6.39 7.38 18.73
CA ILE A 94 6.35 6.14 17.94
C ILE A 94 5.19 6.18 16.93
N ALA A 95 4.04 6.74 17.32
CA ALA A 95 2.92 6.95 16.42
C ALA A 95 3.25 7.86 15.24
N GLY A 96 4.01 8.93 15.47
CA GLY A 96 4.53 9.78 14.38
C GLY A 96 5.40 9.00 13.39
N THR A 97 6.22 8.08 13.89
CA THR A 97 7.05 7.21 13.05
C THR A 97 6.19 6.24 12.23
N ALA A 98 5.19 5.60 12.86
CA ALA A 98 4.23 4.72 12.18
C ALA A 98 3.50 5.45 11.05
N LYS A 99 3.03 6.68 11.32
CA LYS A 99 2.37 7.53 10.33
C LYS A 99 3.25 7.84 9.13
N ASN A 100 4.54 8.10 9.34
CA ASN A 100 5.48 8.38 8.25
C ASN A 100 5.85 7.13 7.43
N MET A 101 5.62 5.93 7.97
CA MET A 101 5.78 4.66 7.26
C MET A 101 4.49 4.15 6.60
N GLY A 102 3.37 4.85 6.78
CA GLY A 102 2.07 4.44 6.26
C GLY A 102 1.40 3.31 7.07
N ILE A 103 1.77 3.16 8.34
CA ILE A 103 1.11 2.23 9.27
C ILE A 103 0.02 2.99 10.04
N LEU A 104 -1.20 2.44 10.06
CA LEU A 104 -2.33 3.00 10.79
C LEU A 104 -2.38 2.46 12.22
N ILE A 105 -2.82 3.27 13.17
CA ILE A 105 -3.00 2.86 14.57
C ILE A 105 -4.48 2.86 14.91
N GLU A 106 -4.99 1.70 15.31
CA GLU A 106 -6.37 1.55 15.77
C GLU A 106 -6.61 2.42 17.01
N GLY A 107 -7.53 3.38 16.90
CA GLY A 107 -7.94 4.28 17.98
C GLY A 107 -7.35 5.70 17.93
N VAL A 108 -6.28 5.95 17.16
CA VAL A 108 -5.69 7.30 16.98
C VAL A 108 -5.96 7.87 15.59
N ASP A 109 -5.90 7.03 14.54
CA ASP A 109 -6.12 7.44 13.15
C ASP A 109 -7.54 7.14 12.62
N ASN A 110 -8.39 6.50 13.43
CA ASN A 110 -9.74 6.02 13.06
C ASN A 110 -10.79 7.13 12.85
N VAL A 111 -10.40 8.40 12.74
CA VAL A 111 -11.32 9.50 12.42
C VAL A 111 -11.23 9.93 10.94
N GLU A 112 -10.13 9.62 10.24
CA GLU A 112 -9.94 10.08 8.84
C GLU A 112 -9.83 8.94 7.81
N ALA A 113 -9.67 7.69 8.25
CA ALA A 113 -9.43 6.53 7.36
C ALA A 113 -10.65 6.07 6.53
N GLU A 114 -11.89 6.36 6.93
CA GLU A 114 -13.09 6.03 6.13
C GLU A 114 -13.23 6.92 4.87
N LYS A 115 -12.67 8.14 4.87
CA LYS A 115 -12.89 9.12 3.78
C LYS A 115 -11.92 9.03 2.61
N ALA A 116 -10.76 8.38 2.77
CA ALA A 116 -9.79 8.23 1.68
C ALA A 116 -10.07 7.00 0.80
N ALA A 117 -10.50 5.89 1.41
CA ALA A 117 -10.86 4.66 0.67
C ALA A 117 -12.08 4.86 -0.25
N ALA A 118 -13.02 5.74 0.11
CA ALA A 118 -14.20 6.04 -0.73
C ALA A 118 -13.88 6.85 -2.00
N LYS A 119 -12.76 7.60 -2.05
CA LYS A 119 -12.48 8.52 -3.16
C LYS A 119 -11.79 7.85 -4.35
N GLU A 120 -11.11 6.72 -4.14
CA GLU A 120 -10.39 6.02 -5.20
C GLU A 120 -11.21 4.87 -5.83
N ALA A 121 -12.11 4.24 -5.07
CA ALA A 121 -13.04 3.24 -5.62
C ALA A 121 -14.07 3.82 -6.61
N ALA A 122 -14.46 5.11 -6.45
CA ALA A 122 -15.45 5.75 -7.31
C ALA A 122 -14.94 6.07 -8.73
N LYS A 123 -13.62 6.15 -8.96
CA LYS A 123 -13.07 6.53 -10.28
C LYS A 123 -12.75 5.34 -11.19
N ALA A 124 -12.71 4.12 -10.66
CA ALA A 124 -12.49 2.91 -11.48
C ALA A 124 -13.80 2.32 -12.04
N ASN A 125 -14.92 2.43 -11.30
CA ASN A 125 -16.19 1.81 -11.74
C ASN A 125 -17.02 2.68 -12.71
N ALA A 126 -16.67 3.95 -12.92
CA ALA A 126 -17.39 4.82 -13.88
C ALA A 126 -16.97 4.60 -15.36
N ALA A 127 -15.79 4.02 -15.61
CA ALA A 127 -15.30 3.80 -16.98
C ALA A 127 -15.83 2.50 -17.61
N ALA A 128 -16.37 1.57 -16.81
CA ALA A 128 -16.90 0.31 -17.30
C ALA A 128 -18.38 0.42 -17.75
N GLU A 129 -19.22 1.19 -17.06
CA GLU A 129 -20.65 1.30 -17.39
C GLU A 129 -20.96 2.13 -18.65
N ALA A 130 -20.04 2.98 -19.13
CA ALA A 130 -20.26 3.79 -20.32
C ALA A 130 -20.03 3.04 -21.66
N ALA A 131 -19.38 1.88 -21.64
CA ALA A 131 -19.15 1.09 -22.85
C ALA A 131 -20.26 0.07 -23.12
N GLU A 132 -20.95 -0.41 -22.08
CA GLU A 132 -21.98 -1.45 -22.22
C GLU A 132 -23.33 -0.88 -22.68
N ALA A 133 -23.63 0.39 -22.38
CA ALA A 133 -24.87 1.05 -22.82
C ALA A 133 -24.88 1.47 -24.32
N ALA A 134 -23.72 1.49 -24.99
CA ALA A 134 -23.64 1.87 -26.41
C ALA A 134 -23.94 0.70 -27.37
N LEU A 135 -23.78 -0.55 -26.92
CA LEU A 135 -24.02 -1.73 -27.76
C LEU A 135 -25.50 -2.14 -27.79
N GLU A 136 -26.27 -1.84 -26.74
CA GLU A 136 -27.68 -2.23 -26.64
C GLU A 136 -28.64 -1.24 -27.33
N ALA A 137 -28.23 0.03 -27.51
CA ALA A 137 -29.00 1.01 -28.29
C ALA A 137 -28.88 0.83 -29.82
N ALA A 138 -27.83 0.16 -30.32
CA ALA A 138 -27.61 -0.04 -31.75
C ALA A 138 -28.41 -1.22 -32.35
N ALA A 139 -29.03 -2.07 -31.52
CA ALA A 139 -29.78 -3.26 -31.97
C ALA A 139 -31.31 -3.04 -32.09
N ALA A 140 -31.86 -1.91 -31.63
CA ALA A 140 -33.30 -1.68 -31.61
C ALA A 140 -33.83 -0.73 -32.71
N GLU A 141 -32.98 0.01 -33.42
CA GLU A 141 -33.40 1.09 -34.32
C GLU A 141 -33.26 0.76 -35.82
N ALA A 142 -33.60 -0.48 -36.22
CA ALA A 142 -33.65 -0.88 -37.64
C ALA A 142 -34.96 -1.56 -38.07
N ALA A 143 -36.02 -1.52 -37.24
CA ALA A 143 -37.23 -2.30 -37.49
C ALA A 143 -38.52 -1.51 -37.77
N GLU A 144 -38.53 -0.17 -37.75
CA GLU A 144 -39.79 0.57 -37.93
C GLU A 144 -39.63 1.82 -38.80
N ASN A 145 -40.42 1.85 -39.88
CA ASN A 145 -40.67 2.97 -40.80
C ASN A 145 -39.86 3.04 -42.11
N LYS A 146 -40.11 2.07 -43.00
CA LYS A 146 -40.32 2.37 -44.42
C LYS A 146 -41.57 1.64 -44.92
N ASP A 147 -42.72 2.22 -44.65
CA ASP A 147 -43.91 1.98 -45.46
C ASP A 147 -44.74 3.26 -45.57
N ALA A 148 -44.40 4.09 -46.57
CA ALA A 148 -45.28 5.07 -47.20
C ALA A 148 -44.62 5.65 -48.46
N SER A 149 -44.45 4.81 -49.50
CA SER A 149 -44.72 5.17 -50.90
C SER A 149 -44.60 3.92 -51.79
N VAL A 150 -45.73 3.22 -51.89
CA VAL A 150 -46.21 2.43 -53.04
C VAL A 150 -46.26 3.40 -54.25
N GLU A 151 -45.82 3.10 -55.48
CA GLU A 151 -46.11 1.97 -56.37
C GLU A 151 -45.17 2.06 -57.59
N VAL A 152 -44.75 0.92 -58.16
CA VAL A 152 -44.84 0.60 -59.61
C VAL A 152 -44.29 -0.82 -59.81
N GLU A 153 -45.25 -1.71 -60.07
CA GLU A 153 -45.25 -2.81 -61.05
C GLU A 153 -44.12 -3.85 -61.06
N THR A 154 -44.51 -5.06 -60.64
CA THR A 154 -44.31 -6.37 -61.30
C THR A 154 -43.22 -6.48 -62.38
N THR A 155 -42.36 -7.50 -62.29
CA THR A 155 -42.23 -8.60 -63.28
C THR A 155 -41.06 -9.55 -62.93
N ALA A 156 -41.42 -10.82 -62.65
CA ALA A 156 -40.80 -12.10 -63.02
C ALA A 156 -39.33 -12.48 -62.69
N GLN A 157 -39.22 -13.77 -62.28
CA GLN A 157 -38.24 -14.80 -62.71
C GLN A 157 -36.81 -14.72 -62.13
N SER A 158 -36.43 -15.66 -61.24
CA SER A 158 -35.65 -16.91 -61.52
C SER A 158 -34.26 -16.61 -62.10
N SER A 159 -33.13 -17.16 -61.67
CA SER A 159 -32.76 -18.35 -60.90
C SER A 159 -31.21 -18.35 -60.77
N ASP A 160 -30.66 -19.28 -59.97
CA ASP A 160 -29.28 -19.81 -60.08
C ASP A 160 -28.13 -18.79 -59.83
N ASP A 161 -26.92 -19.11 -59.39
CA ASP A 161 -26.20 -20.32 -58.98
C ASP A 161 -24.91 -19.79 -58.30
N LYS A 162 -24.36 -20.60 -57.38
CA LYS A 162 -22.92 -20.86 -57.15
C LYS A 162 -21.85 -19.78 -56.89
N GLU A 163 -20.97 -20.16 -55.93
CA GLU A 163 -19.48 -20.22 -55.97
C GLU A 163 -18.75 -19.04 -56.63
N SER A 164 -17.65 -18.48 -56.11
CA SER A 164 -16.50 -19.06 -55.41
C SER A 164 -15.55 -17.91 -55.04
N GLU A 165 -14.76 -18.14 -53.99
CA GLU A 165 -13.31 -17.88 -53.89
C GLU A 165 -12.69 -16.50 -54.15
N GLY A 166 -11.83 -16.13 -53.19
CA GLY A 166 -10.52 -15.53 -53.43
C GLY A 166 -10.53 -14.02 -53.65
N GLU A 167 -9.52 -13.27 -53.26
CA GLU A 167 -8.23 -13.57 -52.66
C GLU A 167 -7.64 -12.22 -52.20
N ASP A 168 -6.71 -12.33 -51.27
CA ASP A 168 -5.73 -11.36 -50.78
C ASP A 168 -5.47 -10.06 -51.59
N LYS A 169 -5.50 -8.92 -50.88
CA LYS A 169 -4.28 -8.22 -50.41
C LYS A 169 -4.58 -6.95 -49.61
#